data_AF-A0A2D4P1R5-F1
#
_entry.id   AF-A0A2D4P1R5-F1
#
_cell.length_a   1.000
_cell.length_b   1.000
_cell.length_c   1.000
_cell.angle_alpha   90.00
_cell.angle_beta   90.00
_cell.angle_gamma   90.00
#
_symmetry.space_group_name_H-M   'P 1'
#
loop_
_entity.id
_entity.type
_entity.pdbx_description
1 polymer ?
#
loop_
_entity_poly.entity_id
_entity_poly.type
_entity_poly.pdbx_seq_one_letter_code
_entity_poly.pdbx_strand_id
1 'polypeptide(L)'
;MQPWFHGHISREDTQRLIIQQGLVDGLFLVRESQRNPKGFVLSLSHTQKVKHYLILPCEEEGCLYYTMDDGQTRFADLIQLVEFHQINRGILPCKLKHYCTCVAL
;
A
#
# COMPACT_ATOMS: atom_id res chain seq x y z
N MET A 1 -2.40 15.60 3.20
CA MET A 1 -1.74 14.32 3.53
C MET A 1 -2.79 13.23 3.55
N GLN A 2 -2.52 12.08 2.94
CA GLN A 2 -3.46 10.95 2.94
C GLN A 2 -3.33 10.18 4.27
N PRO A 3 -4.43 9.85 4.97
CA PRO A 3 -4.36 9.26 6.32
C PRO A 3 -3.80 7.83 6.34
N TRP A 4 -3.83 7.15 5.20
CA TRP A 4 -3.26 5.83 4.98
C TRP A 4 -1.78 5.87 4.59
N PHE A 5 -1.19 7.05 4.36
CA PHE A 5 0.21 7.22 3.97
C PHE A 5 1.08 7.53 5.19
N HIS A 6 2.01 6.64 5.49
CA HIS A 6 2.85 6.69 6.70
C HIS A 6 4.29 7.12 6.42
N GLY A 7 4.61 7.53 5.18
CA GLY A 7 5.94 8.03 4.82
C GLY A 7 7.04 7.01 5.09
N HIS A 8 8.12 7.45 5.74
CA HIS A 8 9.32 6.66 5.97
C HIS A 8 9.25 5.81 7.24
N ILE A 9 8.49 4.72 7.19
CA ILE A 9 8.47 3.70 8.24
C ILE A 9 9.07 2.37 7.76
N SER A 10 9.70 1.63 8.67
CA SER A 10 10.30 0.33 8.36
C SER A 10 9.23 -0.74 8.09
N ARG A 11 9.66 -1.85 7.49
CA ARG A 11 8.77 -3.02 7.32
C ARG A 11 8.35 -3.56 8.69
N GLU A 12 9.25 -3.56 9.65
CA GLU A 12 9.06 -4.06 11.01
C GLU A 12 8.07 -3.19 11.78
N ASP A 13 8.21 -1.85 11.73
CA ASP A 13 7.28 -0.91 12.34
C ASP A 13 5.89 -1.02 11.71
N THR A 14 5.83 -1.19 10.39
CA THR A 14 4.58 -1.43 9.65
C THR A 14 3.86 -2.67 10.15
N GLN A 15 4.58 -3.80 10.28
CA GLN A 15 4.01 -5.04 10.80
C GLN A 15 3.51 -4.84 12.23
N ARG A 16 4.30 -4.19 13.09
CA ARG A 16 3.89 -3.89 14.48
C ARG A 16 2.60 -3.07 14.52
N LEU A 17 2.48 -2.00 13.72
CA LEU A 17 1.29 -1.15 13.67
C LEU A 17 0.04 -1.93 13.23
N ILE A 18 0.15 -2.73 12.17
CA ILE A 18 -0.98 -3.55 11.69
C ILE A 18 -1.38 -4.60 12.74
N ILE A 19 -0.41 -5.20 13.45
CA ILE A 19 -0.66 -6.15 14.54
C ILE A 19 -1.38 -5.47 15.71
N GLN A 20 -0.91 -4.30 16.14
CA GLN A 20 -1.52 -3.54 17.24
C GLN A 20 -2.97 -3.12 16.96
N GLN A 21 -3.32 -2.97 15.68
CA GLN A 21 -4.68 -2.64 15.25
C GLN A 21 -5.54 -3.89 14.93
N GLY A 22 -5.07 -5.08 15.27
CA GLY A 22 -5.89 -6.29 15.36
C GLY A 22 -5.88 -7.20 14.13
N LEU A 23 -4.98 -7.00 13.16
CA LEU A 23 -4.85 -7.87 11.98
C LEU A 23 -6.16 -8.08 11.19
N VAL A 24 -7.07 -7.11 11.21
CA VAL A 24 -8.36 -7.23 10.54
C VAL A 24 -8.18 -7.31 9.03
N ASP A 25 -8.95 -8.18 8.38
CA ASP A 25 -8.92 -8.35 6.93
C ASP A 25 -9.25 -7.02 6.21
N GLY A 26 -8.35 -6.60 5.33
CA GLY A 26 -8.48 -5.32 4.62
C GLY A 26 -7.86 -4.13 5.36
N LEU A 27 -7.23 -4.34 6.53
CA LEU A 27 -6.45 -3.32 7.22
C LEU A 27 -5.14 -3.06 6.46
N PHE A 28 -4.84 -1.81 6.11
CA PHE A 28 -3.68 -1.48 5.30
C PHE A 28 -2.98 -0.17 5.67
N LEU A 29 -1.78 0.03 5.14
CA LEU A 29 -1.13 1.33 5.03
C LEU A 29 -0.21 1.35 3.80
N VAL A 30 0.15 2.55 3.35
CA VAL A 30 1.18 2.77 2.32
C VAL A 30 2.35 3.50 2.94
N ARG A 31 3.56 3.10 2.55
CA ARG A 31 4.83 3.69 3.01
C ARG A 31 5.81 3.82 1.87
N GLU A 32 6.88 4.56 2.08
CA GLU A 32 8.02 4.59 1.18
C GLU A 32 8.76 3.24 1.15
N SER A 33 9.29 2.89 -0.01
CA SER A 33 10.16 1.72 -0.15
C SER A 33 11.57 2.05 0.31
N GLN A 34 12.08 1.32 1.30
CA GLN A 34 13.47 1.49 1.77
C GLN A 34 14.51 0.97 0.76
N ARG A 35 14.10 0.16 -0.22
CA ARG A 35 15.00 -0.49 -1.20
C ARG A 35 14.87 0.06 -2.61
N ASN A 36 13.76 0.69 -2.95
CA ASN A 36 13.47 1.12 -4.32
C ASN A 36 13.27 2.64 -4.32
N PRO A 37 14.24 3.41 -4.85
CA PRO A 37 14.10 4.85 -5.00
C PRO A 37 12.80 5.19 -5.76
N LYS A 38 12.04 6.17 -5.25
CA LYS A 38 10.72 6.58 -5.78
C LYS A 38 9.63 5.51 -5.75
N GLY A 39 9.90 4.33 -5.19
CA GLY A 39 8.92 3.27 -4.99
C GLY A 39 8.20 3.39 -3.65
N PHE A 40 7.02 2.78 -3.58
CA PHE A 40 6.21 2.69 -2.36
C PHE A 40 5.90 1.23 -2.04
N VAL A 41 5.32 0.98 -0.87
CA VAL A 41 4.87 -0.35 -0.46
C VAL A 41 3.48 -0.24 0.15
N LEU A 42 2.52 -0.96 -0.43
CA LEU A 42 1.22 -1.22 0.18
C LEU A 42 1.35 -2.43 1.11
N SER A 43 1.10 -2.25 2.39
CA SER A 43 1.10 -3.34 3.38
C SER A 43 -0.34 -3.63 3.80
N LEU A 44 -0.77 -4.88 3.68
CA LEU A 44 -2.16 -5.31 3.82
C LEU A 44 -2.27 -6.53 4.73
N SER A 45 -3.18 -6.47 5.71
CA SER A 45 -3.59 -7.62 6.51
C SER A 45 -4.67 -8.43 5.82
N HIS A 46 -4.46 -9.74 5.76
CA HIS A 46 -5.47 -10.72 5.36
C HIS A 46 -5.16 -12.07 5.98
N THR A 47 -6.18 -12.75 6.51
CA THR A 47 -6.04 -14.08 7.15
C THR A 47 -4.96 -14.09 8.23
N GLN A 48 -4.95 -13.06 9.08
CA GLN A 48 -3.98 -12.88 10.17
C GLN A 48 -2.51 -12.78 9.72
N LYS A 49 -2.27 -12.44 8.45
CA LYS A 49 -0.93 -12.25 7.88
C LYS A 49 -0.82 -10.88 7.22
N VAL A 50 0.34 -10.27 7.35
CA VAL A 50 0.69 -9.02 6.65
C VAL A 50 1.41 -9.37 5.34
N LYS A 51 0.88 -8.89 4.22
CA LYS A 51 1.51 -8.98 2.89
C LYS A 51 1.96 -7.60 2.45
N HIS A 52 3.07 -7.53 1.73
CA HIS A 52 3.65 -6.29 1.23
C HIS A 52 3.74 -6.32 -0.29
N TYR A 53 3.13 -5.34 -0.94
CA TYR A 53 3.11 -5.18 -2.39
C TYR A 53 3.95 -3.97 -2.75
N LEU A 54 4.97 -4.21 -3.57
CA LEU A 54 5.82 -3.13 -4.06
C LEU A 54 5.05 -2.35 -5.13
N ILE A 55 5.02 -1.04 -4.98
CA ILE A 55 4.46 -0.11 -5.95
C ILE A 55 5.65 0.56 -6.62
N LEU A 56 5.85 0.31 -7.91
CA LEU A 56 6.96 0.86 -8.67
C LEU A 56 6.48 1.93 -9.66
N PRO A 57 7.30 2.98 -9.87
CA PRO A 57 7.10 3.87 -11.00
C PRO A 57 7.34 3.11 -12.32
N CYS A 58 6.53 3.40 -13.32
CA CYS A 58 6.73 2.98 -14.70
C CYS A 58 6.38 4.14 -15.64
N GLU A 59 6.97 4.17 -16.82
CA GLU A 59 6.72 5.20 -17.83
C GLU A 59 6.07 4.61 -19.07
N GLU A 60 5.04 5.28 -19.57
CA GLU A 60 4.36 4.94 -20.83
C GLU A 60 4.06 6.24 -21.56
N GLU A 61 4.53 6.35 -22.81
CA GLU A 61 4.35 7.55 -23.66
C GLU A 61 4.81 8.85 -22.99
N GLY A 62 5.88 8.77 -22.18
CA GLY A 62 6.44 9.92 -21.45
C GLY A 62 5.63 10.33 -20.20
N CYS A 63 4.57 9.59 -19.85
CA CYS A 63 3.80 9.80 -18.64
C CYS A 63 4.25 8.82 -17.54
N LEU A 64 4.40 9.33 -16.32
CA LEU A 64 4.72 8.54 -15.14
C LEU A 64 3.46 7.92 -14.55
N TYR A 65 3.52 6.63 -14.28
CA TYR A 65 2.47 5.86 -13.60
C TYR A 65 3.04 5.02 -12.47
N TYR A 66 2.16 4.48 -11.64
CA TYR A 66 2.48 3.52 -10.60
C TYR A 66 1.78 2.19 -10.87
N THR A 67 2.48 1.08 -10.59
CA THR A 67 1.98 -0.28 -10.80
C THR A 67 2.42 -1.22 -9.67
N MET A 68 1.65 -2.30 -9.46
CA MET A 68 1.99 -3.41 -8.56
C MET A 68 2.06 -4.77 -9.28
N ASP A 69 1.87 -4.79 -10.60
CA ASP A 69 1.68 -5.99 -11.42
C ASP A 69 2.45 -5.91 -12.75
N ASP A 70 3.67 -5.37 -12.68
CA ASP A 70 4.59 -5.20 -13.80
C ASP A 70 3.97 -4.42 -14.98
N GLY A 71 3.12 -3.44 -14.66
CA GLY A 71 2.54 -2.51 -15.60
C GLY A 71 1.28 -3.01 -16.30
N GLN A 72 0.66 -4.12 -15.86
CA GLN A 72 -0.64 -4.55 -16.41
C GLN A 72 -1.76 -3.59 -15.98
N THR A 73 -1.70 -3.12 -14.74
CA THR A 73 -2.56 -2.07 -14.19
C THR A 73 -1.71 -0.86 -13.81
N ARG A 74 -2.14 0.32 -14.25
CA ARG A 74 -1.41 1.59 -14.09
C ARG A 74 -2.31 2.62 -13.42
N PHE A 75 -1.71 3.38 -12.51
CA PHE A 75 -2.40 4.45 -11.78
C PHE A 75 -1.59 5.74 -11.90
N ALA A 76 -2.26 6.87 -12.09
CA ALA A 76 -1.57 8.16 -12.19
C ALA A 76 -0.89 8.56 -10.88
N ASP A 77 -1.48 8.16 -9.74
CA ASP A 77 -0.94 8.42 -8.41
C ASP A 77 -1.37 7.32 -7.41
N LEU A 78 -0.87 7.44 -6.18
CA LEU A 78 -1.21 6.52 -5.09
C LEU A 78 -2.66 6.63 -4.62
N ILE A 79 -3.32 7.78 -4.84
CA ILE A 79 -4.71 8.00 -4.42
C ILE A 79 -5.62 7.13 -5.29
N GLN A 80 -5.46 7.21 -6.61
CA GLN A 80 -6.20 6.37 -7.55
C GLN A 80 -5.94 4.88 -7.33
N LEU A 81 -4.69 4.50 -7.04
CA LEU A 81 -4.34 3.12 -6.71
C LEU A 81 -5.12 2.63 -5.48
N VAL A 82 -5.16 3.43 -4.41
CA VAL A 82 -5.88 3.07 -3.17
C VAL A 82 -7.39 3.03 -3.41
N GLU A 83 -7.97 4.05 -4.05
CA GLU A 83 -9.41 4.12 -4.36
C GLU A 83 -9.86 2.94 -5.22
N PHE A 84 -9.08 2.60 -6.26
CA PHE A 84 -9.35 1.43 -7.08
C PHE A 84 -9.37 0.15 -6.23
N HIS A 85 -8.39 -0.05 -5.34
CA HIS A 85 -8.29 -1.25 -4.52
C HIS A 85 -9.25 -1.28 -3.32
N GLN A 86 -9.90 -0.16 -2.98
CA GLN A 86 -11.03 -0.14 -2.05
C GLN A 86 -12.31 -0.71 -2.68
N ILE A 87 -12.48 -0.52 -3.99
CA ILE A 87 -13.65 -1.00 -4.74
C ILE A 87 -13.40 -2.37 -5.37
N ASN A 88 -12.18 -2.62 -5.85
CA ASN A 88 -11.78 -3.80 -6.60
C ASN A 88 -10.68 -4.57 -5.87
N ARG A 89 -10.67 -5.88 -5.98
CA ARG A 89 -9.59 -6.70 -5.38
C ARG A 89 -8.28 -6.59 -6.18
N GLY A 90 -8.37 -6.55 -7.51
CA GLY A 90 -7.19 -6.64 -8.37
C GLY A 90 -6.34 -7.87 -8.02
N ILE A 91 -5.02 -7.67 -7.92
CA ILE A 91 -4.06 -8.71 -7.53
C ILE A 91 -4.00 -8.97 -6.00
N LEU A 92 -4.61 -8.11 -5.18
CA LEU A 92 -4.59 -8.24 -3.72
C LEU A 92 -5.42 -9.44 -3.28
N PRO A 93 -5.28 -9.97 -2.06
CA PRO A 93 -6.12 -11.06 -1.56
C PRO A 93 -7.54 -10.63 -1.16
N CYS A 94 -7.72 -9.36 -0.81
CA CYS A 94 -8.99 -8.74 -0.45
C CYS A 94 -8.97 -7.25 -0.79
N LYS A 95 -10.14 -6.60 -0.79
CA LYS A 95 -10.23 -5.14 -0.95
C LYS A 95 -9.63 -4.42 0.24
N LEU A 96 -9.11 -3.22 0.02
CA LEU A 96 -8.73 -2.30 1.08
C LEU A 96 -9.98 -1.79 1.80
N LYS A 97 -10.01 -1.85 3.13
CA LYS A 97 -11.21 -1.51 3.93
C LYS A 97 -10.94 -0.48 5.00
N HIS A 98 -9.89 -0.69 5.78
CA HIS A 98 -9.54 0.13 6.93
C HIS A 98 -8.07 0.51 6.80
N TYR A 99 -7.71 1.76 7.09
CA TYR A 99 -6.31 2.15 7.09
C TYR A 99 -5.78 2.28 8.51
N CYS A 100 -4.50 1.98 8.71
CA CYS A 100 -3.86 2.23 9.97
C CYS A 100 -3.81 3.73 10.25
N THR A 101 -4.28 4.14 11.43
CA THR A 101 -4.02 5.49 11.94
C THR A 101 -2.63 5.53 12.56
N CYS A 102 -1.86 6.59 12.34
CA CYS A 102 -0.66 6.84 13.14
C CYS A 102 -1.07 6.91 14.61
N VAL A 103 -0.58 5.98 15.43
CA VAL A 103 -0.64 6.15 16.87
C VAL A 103 0.51 7.10 17.19
N ALA A 104 0.20 8.37 17.41
CA ALA A 104 1.15 9.25 18.08
C ALA A 104 1.42 8.62 19.45
N LEU A 105 2.65 8.12 19.65
CA LEU A 105 3.17 7.81 20.97
C LEU A 105 3.43 9.11 21.72
#